data_AF-A0A3D1IRT4-F1
#
_entry.id   AF-A0A3D1IRT4-F1
#
_cell.length_a   1.000
_cell.length_b   1.000
_cell.length_c   1.000
_cell.angle_alpha   90.00
_cell.angle_beta   90.00
_cell.angle_gamma   90.00
#
_symmetry.space_group_name_H-M   'P 1'
#
loop_
_entity.id
_entity.type
_entity.pdbx_description
1 polymer ?
#
loop_
_entity_poly.entity_id
_entity_poly.type
_entity_poly.pdbx_seq_one_letter_code
_entity_poly.pdbx_strand_id
1 'polypeptide(L)'
;AGELGLMQIRDAAAHEWAESAGIDNFQHGHLVSAKSNVLAGTWYLKRAMSRYSDTDDPVAYGLAEYNAGRSNVLKWKKDEADTNGTAFIEAIGFPTTKDYVTAIKARREKYRSIEKRLP
;
A
#
# COMPACT_ATOMS: atom_id res chain seq x y z
N ALA A 1 -13.91 13.59 3.26
CA ALA A 1 -14.31 12.26 3.79
C ALA A 1 -13.07 11.61 4.43
N GLY A 2 -13.25 10.88 5.54
CA GLY A 2 -12.17 10.20 6.27
C GLY A 2 -11.77 8.85 5.67
N GLU A 3 -10.87 8.13 6.34
CA GLU A 3 -10.47 6.76 6.02
C GLU A 3 -11.43 5.76 6.73
N LEU A 4 -11.78 4.66 6.07
CA LEU A 4 -12.74 3.66 6.61
C LEU A 4 -12.18 2.24 6.65
N GLY A 5 -12.58 1.51 7.70
CA GLY A 5 -12.41 0.06 7.88
C GLY A 5 -10.97 -0.41 8.12
N LEU A 6 -10.76 -1.72 8.00
CA LEU A 6 -9.53 -2.42 8.40
C LEU A 6 -8.24 -1.87 7.77
N MET A 7 -8.31 -1.46 6.50
CA MET A 7 -7.19 -1.00 5.70
C MET A 7 -7.17 0.52 5.51
N GLN A 8 -8.03 1.25 6.23
CA GLN A 8 -8.07 2.73 6.23
C GLN A 8 -8.15 3.32 4.81
N ILE A 9 -9.14 2.85 4.03
CA ILE A 9 -9.29 3.26 2.63
C ILE A 9 -10.02 4.61 2.55
N ARG A 10 -9.51 5.50 1.71
CA ARG A 10 -10.16 6.79 1.41
C ARG A 10 -11.23 6.63 0.35
N ASP A 11 -12.21 7.51 0.39
CA ASP A 11 -13.36 7.48 -0.51
C ASP A 11 -13.00 7.46 -2.00
N ALA A 12 -12.11 8.35 -2.43
CA ALA A 12 -11.65 8.40 -3.82
C ALA A 12 -11.01 7.06 -4.25
N ALA A 13 -10.21 6.46 -3.37
CA ALA A 13 -9.63 5.16 -3.65
C ALA A 13 -10.73 4.08 -3.74
N ALA A 14 -11.64 4.03 -2.77
CA ALA A 14 -12.74 3.06 -2.77
C ALA A 14 -13.55 3.07 -4.08
N HIS A 15 -13.75 4.26 -4.67
CA HIS A 15 -14.44 4.42 -5.94
C HIS A 15 -13.65 3.87 -7.14
N GLU A 16 -12.34 4.13 -7.29
CA GLU A 16 -11.62 3.54 -8.44
C GLU A 16 -11.55 2.01 -8.34
N TRP A 17 -11.54 1.44 -7.11
CA TRP A 17 -11.69 -0.01 -6.95
C TRP A 17 -13.08 -0.48 -7.39
N ALA A 18 -14.15 0.20 -6.96
CA ALA A 18 -15.52 -0.17 -7.30
C ALA A 18 -15.76 -0.12 -8.82
N GLU A 19 -15.27 0.93 -9.49
CA GLU A 19 -15.28 1.04 -10.95
C GLU A 19 -14.51 -0.11 -11.60
N SER A 20 -13.29 -0.39 -11.14
CA SER A 20 -12.48 -1.51 -11.66
C SER A 20 -13.13 -2.88 -11.43
N ALA A 21 -13.97 -3.01 -10.40
CA ALA A 21 -14.65 -4.24 -10.03
C ALA A 21 -16.05 -4.37 -10.66
N GLY A 22 -16.52 -3.36 -11.42
CA GLY A 22 -17.86 -3.34 -12.00
C GLY A 22 -18.97 -3.30 -10.94
N ILE A 23 -18.73 -2.63 -9.81
CA ILE A 23 -19.70 -2.51 -8.71
C ILE A 23 -20.52 -1.23 -8.91
N ASP A 24 -21.76 -1.40 -9.34
CA ASP A 24 -22.72 -0.30 -9.45
C ASP A 24 -23.21 0.16 -8.07
N ASN A 25 -23.59 1.44 -7.97
CA ASN A 25 -24.13 2.06 -6.75
C ASN A 25 -23.24 1.89 -5.51
N PHE A 26 -21.91 1.88 -5.70
CA PHE A 26 -20.98 1.83 -4.58
C PHE A 26 -21.15 3.06 -3.68
N GLN A 27 -21.16 2.83 -2.37
CA GLN A 27 -21.17 3.87 -1.35
C GLN A 27 -19.99 3.67 -0.42
N HIS A 28 -19.35 4.77 -0.01
CA HIS A 28 -18.18 4.74 0.88
C HIS A 28 -18.40 3.89 2.15
N GLY A 29 -19.63 3.92 2.71
CA GLY A 29 -20.02 3.14 3.89
C GLY A 29 -19.92 1.62 3.72
N HIS A 30 -19.90 1.10 2.48
CA HIS A 30 -19.67 -0.33 2.22
C HIS A 30 -18.30 -0.81 2.69
N LEU A 31 -17.34 0.10 2.90
CA LEU A 31 -16.02 -0.23 3.46
C LEU A 31 -16.03 -0.59 4.94
N VAL A 32 -17.16 -0.45 5.65
CA VAL A 32 -17.32 -1.00 7.00
C VAL A 32 -17.35 -2.54 6.95
N SER A 33 -17.79 -3.13 5.83
CA SER A 33 -17.68 -4.57 5.61
C SER A 33 -16.23 -4.99 5.47
N ALA A 34 -15.77 -5.89 6.34
CA ALA A 34 -14.41 -6.43 6.29
C ALA A 34 -14.06 -7.01 4.91
N LYS A 35 -15.01 -7.70 4.25
CA LYS A 35 -14.81 -8.27 2.91
C LYS A 35 -14.51 -7.19 1.88
N SER A 36 -15.39 -6.18 1.78
CA SER A 36 -15.23 -5.10 0.80
C SER A 36 -13.97 -4.29 1.09
N ASN A 37 -13.67 -4.04 2.36
CA ASN A 37 -12.50 -3.30 2.78
C ASN A 37 -11.18 -4.00 2.38
N VAL A 38 -11.09 -5.30 2.65
CA VAL A 38 -9.91 -6.11 2.28
C VAL A 38 -9.78 -6.21 0.77
N LEU A 39 -10.87 -6.41 0.03
CA LEU A 39 -10.83 -6.45 -1.44
C LEU A 39 -10.35 -5.11 -2.03
N ALA A 40 -10.92 -3.99 -1.58
CA ALA A 40 -10.49 -2.67 -2.02
C ALA A 40 -9.02 -2.39 -1.66
N GLY A 41 -8.64 -2.60 -0.40
CA GLY A 41 -7.29 -2.30 0.05
C GLY A 41 -6.22 -3.19 -0.59
N THR A 42 -6.48 -4.48 -0.76
CA THR A 42 -5.52 -5.38 -1.44
C THR A 42 -5.42 -5.08 -2.93
N TRP A 43 -6.52 -4.67 -3.58
CA TRP A 43 -6.48 -4.19 -4.96
C TRP A 43 -5.57 -2.97 -5.12
N TYR A 44 -5.72 -1.97 -4.23
CA TYR A 44 -4.86 -0.78 -4.22
C TYR A 44 -3.39 -1.12 -3.97
N LEU A 45 -3.12 -1.94 -2.95
CA LEU A 45 -1.77 -2.32 -2.60
C LEU A 45 -1.10 -3.09 -3.75
N LYS A 46 -1.81 -4.03 -4.38
CA LYS A 46 -1.31 -4.75 -5.57
C LYS A 46 -1.00 -3.79 -6.71
N ARG A 47 -1.91 -2.85 -7.00
CA ARG A 47 -1.72 -1.86 -8.06
C ARG A 47 -0.49 -0.99 -7.79
N ALA A 48 -0.31 -0.53 -6.56
CA ALA A 48 0.85 0.27 -6.15
C ALA A 48 2.16 -0.52 -6.34
N MET A 49 2.25 -1.74 -5.81
CA MET A 49 3.44 -2.59 -5.95
C MET A 49 3.76 -2.91 -7.41
N SER A 50 2.75 -3.12 -8.25
CA SER A 50 2.93 -3.44 -9.67
C SER A 50 3.54 -2.29 -10.48
N ARG A 51 3.42 -1.04 -10.02
CA ARG A 51 4.06 0.12 -10.70
C ARG A 51 5.59 0.14 -10.54
N TYR A 52 6.09 -0.57 -9.54
CA TYR A 52 7.50 -0.57 -9.14
C TYR A 52 8.11 -1.97 -9.27
N SER A 53 7.56 -2.81 -10.15
CA SER A 53 8.02 -4.19 -10.35
C SER A 53 9.43 -4.30 -10.93
N ASP A 54 9.95 -3.19 -11.45
CA ASP A 54 11.30 -3.02 -11.98
C ASP A 54 12.35 -2.69 -10.91
N THR A 55 11.94 -2.43 -9.66
CA THR A 55 12.86 -2.19 -8.54
C THR A 55 13.22 -3.49 -7.82
N ASP A 56 14.31 -3.46 -7.03
CA ASP A 56 14.74 -4.61 -6.22
C ASP A 56 13.84 -4.88 -5.00
N ASP A 57 13.03 -3.90 -4.59
CA ASP A 57 12.07 -4.01 -3.48
C ASP A 57 10.73 -3.30 -3.80
N PRO A 58 9.90 -3.87 -4.69
CA PRO A 58 8.60 -3.29 -5.05
C PRO A 58 7.65 -3.09 -3.84
N VAL A 59 7.90 -3.80 -2.74
CA VAL A 59 7.11 -3.75 -1.51
C VAL A 59 7.32 -2.42 -0.80
N ALA A 60 8.57 -1.94 -0.70
CA ALA A 60 8.87 -0.67 -0.06
C ALA A 60 8.17 0.50 -0.77
N TYR A 61 8.30 0.57 -2.09
CA TYR A 61 7.65 1.61 -2.91
C TYR A 61 6.13 1.52 -2.86
N GLY A 62 5.57 0.30 -2.96
CA GLY A 62 4.12 0.09 -2.88
C GLY A 62 3.52 0.53 -1.55
N LEU A 63 4.18 0.21 -0.42
CA LEU A 63 3.75 0.65 0.91
C LEU A 63 3.87 2.17 1.09
N ALA A 64 4.94 2.78 0.57
CA ALA A 64 5.10 4.22 0.59
C ALA A 64 4.02 4.92 -0.25
N GLU A 65 3.67 4.40 -1.44
CA GLU A 65 2.57 4.93 -2.26
C GLU A 65 1.23 4.77 -1.54
N TYR A 66 1.00 3.65 -0.89
CA TYR A 66 -0.22 3.40 -0.13
C TYR A 66 -0.40 4.40 1.03
N ASN A 67 0.68 4.73 1.75
CA ASN A 67 0.63 5.62 2.91
C ASN A 67 0.71 7.12 2.56
N ALA A 68 1.61 7.49 1.64
CA ALA A 68 1.93 8.88 1.32
C ALA A 68 1.46 9.33 -0.08
N GLY A 69 0.94 8.42 -0.89
CA GLY A 69 0.49 8.71 -2.25
C GLY A 69 1.63 8.71 -3.28
N ARG A 70 1.29 8.40 -4.53
CA ARG A 70 2.22 8.26 -5.65
C ARG A 70 3.08 9.50 -5.89
N SER A 71 2.49 10.69 -5.80
CA SER A 71 3.21 11.95 -6.06
C SER A 71 4.38 12.19 -5.10
N ASN A 72 4.34 11.63 -3.88
CA ASN A 72 5.45 11.72 -2.94
C ASN A 72 6.50 10.65 -3.22
N VAL A 73 6.08 9.43 -3.55
CA VAL A 73 7.01 8.36 -3.99
C VAL A 73 7.84 8.80 -5.19
N LEU A 74 7.23 9.44 -6.19
CA LEU A 74 7.96 9.95 -7.36
C LEU A 74 8.96 11.09 -7.03
N LYS A 75 8.80 11.77 -5.89
CA LYS A 75 9.79 12.76 -5.43
C LYS A 75 11.00 12.11 -4.78
N TRP A 76 10.79 10.99 -4.07
CA TRP A 76 11.81 10.25 -3.34
C TRP A 76 12.55 9.21 -4.20
N LYS A 77 11.87 8.65 -5.21
CA LYS A 77 12.42 7.74 -6.22
C LYS A 77 13.27 8.52 -7.23
N LYS A 78 14.52 8.83 -6.87
CA LYS A 78 15.50 9.56 -7.69
C LYS A 78 16.89 8.98 -7.52
N ASP A 79 17.74 9.18 -8.52
CA ASP A 79 19.13 8.74 -8.50
C ASP A 79 19.24 7.25 -8.14
N GLU A 80 20.02 6.88 -7.12
CA GLU A 80 20.13 5.50 -6.65
C GLU A 80 18.79 4.93 -6.15
N ALA A 81 17.96 5.75 -5.50
CA ALA A 81 16.64 5.38 -5.02
C ALA A 81 15.63 5.12 -6.16
N ASP A 82 16.02 5.32 -7.43
CA ASP A 82 15.16 4.96 -8.54
C ASP A 82 14.86 3.46 -8.55
N THR A 83 15.86 2.60 -8.38
CA THR A 83 15.67 1.14 -8.41
C THR A 83 16.14 0.41 -7.16
N ASN A 84 16.82 1.09 -6.23
CA ASN A 84 17.33 0.52 -4.98
C ASN A 84 16.40 0.87 -3.80
N GLY A 85 15.74 -0.15 -3.26
CA GLY A 85 14.81 -0.07 -2.16
C GLY A 85 15.43 0.38 -0.83
N THR A 86 16.70 0.06 -0.59
CA THR A 86 17.41 0.53 0.61
C THR A 86 17.65 2.03 0.52
N ALA A 87 18.19 2.51 -0.61
CA ALA A 87 18.36 3.93 -0.86
C ALA A 87 17.02 4.67 -0.84
N PHE A 88 15.96 4.07 -1.39
CA PHE A 88 14.62 4.64 -1.37
C PHE A 88 14.05 4.80 0.04
N ILE A 89 14.14 3.78 0.90
CA ILE A 89 13.67 3.89 2.29
C ILE A 89 14.38 5.03 3.03
N GLU A 90 15.68 5.22 2.79
CA GLU A 90 16.44 6.34 3.33
C GLU A 90 16.00 7.69 2.76
N ALA A 91 15.61 7.74 1.48
CA ALA A 91 15.12 8.94 0.79
C ALA A 91 13.68 9.34 1.14
N ILE A 92 12.91 8.52 1.88
CA ILE A 92 11.54 8.86 2.29
C ILE A 92 11.57 10.12 3.17
N GLY A 93 11.03 11.22 2.63
CA GLY A 93 11.04 12.52 3.31
C GLY A 93 10.05 12.67 4.46
N PHE A 94 9.10 11.74 4.62
CA PHE A 94 8.15 11.74 5.74
C PHE A 94 8.56 10.69 6.78
N PRO A 95 9.00 11.08 7.99
CA PRO A 95 9.44 10.13 9.01
C PRO A 95 8.37 9.09 9.36
N THR A 96 7.11 9.51 9.47
CA THR A 96 5.97 8.61 9.75
C THR A 96 5.74 7.58 8.64
N THR A 97 5.97 7.95 7.38
CA THR A 97 5.91 7.02 6.24
C THR A 97 7.08 6.04 6.26
N LYS A 98 8.28 6.50 6.59
CA LYS A 98 9.47 5.64 6.73
C LYS A 98 9.27 4.59 7.83
N ASP A 99 8.75 5.02 8.98
CA ASP A 99 8.39 4.14 10.10
C ASP A 99 7.30 3.14 9.69
N TYR A 100 6.27 3.61 8.99
CA TYR A 100 5.20 2.75 8.46
C TYR A 100 5.76 1.64 7.55
N VAL A 101 6.57 1.99 6.55
CA VAL A 101 7.15 1.02 5.60
C VAL A 101 8.00 -0.01 6.34
N THR A 102 8.90 0.46 7.21
CA THR A 102 9.81 -0.41 7.98
C THR A 102 9.04 -1.36 8.89
N ALA A 103 8.04 -0.84 9.62
CA ALA A 103 7.26 -1.62 10.56
C ALA A 103 6.36 -2.66 9.86
N ILE A 104 5.78 -2.34 8.70
CA ILE A 104 4.96 -3.29 7.93
C ILE A 104 5.84 -4.38 7.31
N LYS A 105 7.02 -4.06 6.78
CA LYS A 105 7.97 -5.07 6.30
C LYS A 105 8.37 -6.04 7.41
N ALA A 106 8.71 -5.52 8.60
CA ALA A 106 9.04 -6.37 9.75
C ALA A 106 7.86 -7.27 10.17
N ARG A 107 6.63 -6.74 10.22
CA ARG A 107 5.42 -7.53 10.51
C ARG A 107 5.17 -8.59 9.45
N ARG A 108 5.38 -8.30 8.17
CA ARG A 108 5.23 -9.25 7.06
C ARG A 108 6.15 -10.45 7.25
N GLU A 109 7.42 -10.24 7.58
CA GLU A 109 8.35 -11.35 7.84
C GLU A 109 7.94 -12.16 9.08
N LYS A 110 7.48 -11.50 10.14
CA LYS A 110 6.90 -12.18 11.31
C LYS A 110 5.71 -13.05 10.92
N TYR A 111 4.73 -12.54 10.17
CA TYR A 111 3.57 -13.33 9.73
C TYR A 111 3.98 -14.51 8.84
N ARG A 112 4.92 -14.31 7.90
CA ARG A 112 5.47 -15.41 7.08
C ARG A 112 6.13 -16.50 7.91
N SER A 113 6.84 -16.11 8.97
CA SER A 113 7.45 -17.08 9.89
C SER A 113 6.41 -17.89 10.67
N ILE A 114 5.27 -17.28 11.02
CA ILE A 114 4.18 -17.96 11.71
C ILE A 114 3.50 -18.94 10.75
N GLU A 115 3.19 -18.50 9.53
CA GLU A 115 2.57 -19.33 8.49
C GLU A 115 3.39 -20.58 8.19
N LYS A 116 4.71 -20.45 8.03
CA LYS A 116 5.62 -21.60 7.83
C LYS A 116 5.67 -22.60 8.99
N ARG A 117 5.18 -22.20 10.17
CA ARG A 117 5.15 -23.04 11.38
C ARG A 117 3.77 -23.66 11.61
N LEU A 118 2.77 -23.31 10.81
CA LEU A 118 1.47 -23.96 10.85
C LEU A 118 1.60 -25.34 10.18
N PRO A 119 1.03 -26.39 10.79
CA PRO A 119 1.09 -27.77 10.28
C PRO A 119 0.29 -27.95 8.98
#